data_AF-A0A1F7XB30-F1
#
_entry.id   AF-A0A1F7XB30-F1
#
_cell.length_a   1.000
_cell.length_b   1.000
_cell.length_c   1.000
_cell.angle_alpha   90.00
_cell.angle_beta   90.00
_cell.angle_gamma   90.00
#
_symmetry.space_group_name_H-M   'P 1'
#
loop_
_entity.id
_entity.type
_entity.pdbx_description
1 polymer ?
#
loop_
_entity_poly.entity_id
_entity_poly.type
_entity_poly.pdbx_seq_one_letter_code
_entity_poly.pdbx_strand_id
1 'polypeptide(L)'
;MPDIFISPEDVEKEKSEKKNERKTTPSQAKGKSGHKVHIPLWASYGYYPENVKFIDQEPQENVILFLRAHLITNLGWILVGVFMIFAPLLLEKFPLLDFLSLRFQIVAILGWYMITMAYMFEKFLSWFFNVNIITDRRVVDVDFTNLIYREITDANLNKIQDVTVSMGGVFRSIFNFGTILVQTAGEKNFIEFVDIPKPDTVAGILSDLRLEEENRGKGGSKL
;
A
#
# COMPACT_ATOMS: atom_id res chain seq x y z
N MET A 1 22.96 31.21 -40.64
CA MET A 1 22.67 29.81 -40.24
C MET A 1 21.91 29.17 -41.39
N PRO A 2 22.27 27.96 -41.86
CA PRO A 2 21.50 27.30 -42.92
C PRO A 2 20.16 26.83 -42.33
N ASP A 3 19.05 27.17 -42.98
CA ASP A 3 17.73 26.66 -42.64
C ASP A 3 17.66 25.17 -42.99
N ILE A 4 17.56 24.34 -41.94
CA ILE A 4 17.37 22.90 -42.08
C ILE A 4 15.92 22.69 -42.51
N PHE A 5 15.72 22.41 -43.80
CA PHE A 5 14.42 22.05 -44.35
C PHE A 5 14.09 20.61 -43.93
N ILE A 6 13.25 20.45 -42.91
CA ILE A 6 12.76 19.15 -42.47
C ILE A 6 11.62 18.75 -43.40
N SER A 7 11.75 17.60 -44.07
CA SER A 7 10.72 17.07 -44.97
C SER A 7 9.44 16.77 -44.17
N PRO A 8 8.23 17.04 -44.71
CA PRO A 8 6.97 16.69 -44.05
C PRO A 8 6.88 15.23 -43.59
N GLU A 9 7.56 14.32 -44.30
CA GLU A 9 7.66 12.88 -43.98
C GLU A 9 8.43 12.60 -42.68
N ASP A 10 9.44 13.42 -42.35
CA ASP A 10 10.25 13.24 -41.15
C ASP A 10 9.51 13.77 -39.90
N VAL A 11 8.68 14.80 -40.06
CA VAL A 11 7.77 15.29 -39.01
C VAL A 11 6.67 14.27 -38.71
N GLU A 12 6.18 13.56 -39.72
CA GLU A 12 5.23 12.46 -39.53
C GLU A 12 5.86 11.23 -38.87
N LYS A 13 7.11 10.88 -39.23
CA LYS A 13 7.85 9.82 -38.54
C LYS A 13 8.10 10.14 -37.07
N GLU A 14 8.52 11.36 -36.74
CA GLU A 14 8.76 11.77 -35.35
C GLU A 14 7.45 11.84 -34.53
N LYS A 15 6.32 12.23 -35.15
CA LYS A 15 4.98 12.11 -34.54
C LYS A 15 4.53 10.65 -34.40
N SER A 16 4.91 9.75 -35.31
CA SER A 16 4.61 8.32 -35.23
C SER A 16 5.43 7.63 -34.13
N GLU A 17 6.69 8.00 -33.95
CA GLU A 17 7.57 7.51 -32.88
C GLU A 17 7.13 8.02 -31.51
N LYS A 18 6.85 9.32 -31.36
CA LYS A 18 6.30 9.89 -30.10
C LYS A 18 4.89 9.36 -29.76
N LYS A 19 4.10 8.95 -30.76
CA LYS A 19 2.80 8.27 -30.55
C LYS A 19 2.96 6.80 -30.18
N ASN A 20 4.07 6.15 -30.54
CA ASN A 20 4.40 4.79 -30.12
C ASN A 20 5.02 4.75 -28.71
N GLU A 21 5.83 5.73 -28.31
CA GLU A 21 6.38 5.80 -26.95
C GLU A 21 5.33 6.19 -25.89
N ARG A 22 4.30 6.99 -26.24
CA ARG A 22 3.17 7.29 -25.34
C ARG A 22 2.11 6.19 -25.24
N LYS A 23 2.28 5.07 -25.95
CA LYS A 23 1.33 3.94 -25.97
C LYS A 23 1.76 2.73 -25.13
N THR A 24 2.78 2.85 -24.29
CA THR A 24 3.01 1.87 -23.22
C THR A 24 2.23 2.26 -21.97
N THR A 25 0.91 2.40 -22.13
CA THR A 25 -0.03 2.27 -21.02
C THR A 25 0.05 0.82 -20.51
N PRO A 26 0.01 0.54 -19.19
CA PRO A 26 -0.01 -0.83 -18.64
C PRO A 26 -1.25 -1.67 -19.03
N SER A 27 -2.06 -1.20 -19.98
CA SER A 27 -3.26 -1.86 -20.51
C SER A 27 -2.95 -3.15 -21.30
N GLN A 28 -1.67 -3.45 -21.58
CA GLN A 28 -1.24 -4.71 -22.19
C GLN A 28 -0.90 -5.85 -21.20
N ALA A 29 -1.32 -5.74 -19.94
CA ALA A 29 -1.34 -6.90 -19.03
C ALA A 29 -2.66 -7.71 -19.10
N LYS A 30 -3.54 -7.41 -20.07
CA LYS A 30 -4.66 -8.31 -20.41
C LYS A 30 -4.11 -9.58 -21.07
N GLY A 31 -3.94 -10.63 -20.27
CA GLY A 31 -3.68 -11.98 -20.75
C GLY A 31 -2.42 -12.64 -20.22
N LYS A 32 -2.21 -12.69 -18.89
CA LYS A 32 -1.32 -13.69 -18.29
C LYS A 32 -1.94 -14.31 -17.05
N SER A 33 -2.60 -15.44 -17.30
CA SER A 33 -2.77 -16.61 -16.44
C SER A 33 -3.43 -16.39 -15.08
N GLY A 34 -4.58 -17.04 -14.86
CA GLY A 34 -5.11 -17.35 -13.52
C GLY A 34 -4.23 -18.33 -12.73
N HIS A 35 -2.90 -18.29 -12.93
CA HIS A 35 -1.94 -18.91 -12.04
C HIS A 35 -1.85 -18.05 -10.79
N LYS A 36 -2.73 -18.38 -9.86
CA LYS A 36 -2.49 -18.39 -8.44
C LYS A 36 -0.98 -18.45 -8.09
N VAL A 37 -0.48 -17.43 -7.37
CA VAL A 37 0.94 -17.26 -7.02
C VAL A 37 1.14 -17.36 -5.52
N HIS A 38 2.19 -18.05 -5.09
CA HIS A 38 2.64 -18.02 -3.70
C HIS A 38 3.28 -16.66 -3.38
N ILE A 39 2.69 -15.93 -2.44
CA ILE A 39 3.25 -14.68 -1.94
C ILE A 39 3.92 -14.90 -0.58
N PRO A 40 5.16 -14.40 -0.38
CA PRO A 40 5.78 -14.46 0.94
C PRO A 40 5.05 -13.54 1.92
N LEU A 41 5.14 -13.85 3.22
CA LEU A 41 4.45 -13.10 4.28
C LEU A 41 4.86 -11.63 4.37
N TRP A 42 6.00 -11.25 3.80
CA TRP A 42 6.55 -9.90 3.76
C TRP A 42 6.27 -9.15 2.45
N ALA A 43 5.55 -9.76 1.50
CA ALA A 43 5.18 -9.08 0.26
C ALA A 43 4.23 -7.91 0.55
N SER A 44 4.57 -6.72 0.04
CA SER A 44 3.67 -5.56 0.04
C SER A 44 2.66 -5.58 -1.11
N TYR A 45 2.88 -6.42 -2.13
CA TYR A 45 2.02 -6.53 -3.31
C TYR A 45 1.94 -7.99 -3.76
N GLY A 46 0.73 -8.50 -3.93
CA GLY A 46 0.45 -9.85 -4.42
C GLY A 46 -0.70 -9.85 -5.41
N TYR A 47 -0.46 -10.37 -6.61
CA TYR A 47 -1.50 -10.54 -7.64
C TYR A 47 -1.94 -12.01 -7.67
N TYR A 48 -3.23 -12.28 -7.48
CA TYR A 48 -3.84 -13.61 -7.28
C TYR A 48 -3.11 -14.50 -6.26
N PRO A 49 -3.14 -14.17 -4.95
CA PRO A 49 -2.47 -14.98 -3.94
C PRO A 49 -3.14 -16.35 -3.73
N GLU A 50 -2.35 -17.41 -3.64
CA GLU A 50 -2.84 -18.78 -3.34
C GLU A 50 -3.29 -18.98 -1.90
N ASN A 51 -2.55 -18.38 -0.97
CA ASN A 51 -2.56 -18.74 0.45
C ASN A 51 -3.27 -17.73 1.34
N VAL A 52 -4.09 -16.87 0.75
CA VAL A 52 -4.81 -15.84 1.50
C VAL A 52 -6.28 -16.22 1.55
N LYS A 53 -6.73 -16.58 2.75
CA LYS A 53 -8.14 -16.83 3.07
C LYS A 53 -8.55 -15.91 4.20
N PHE A 54 -9.74 -15.33 4.10
CA PHE A 54 -10.31 -14.47 5.14
C PHE A 54 -11.46 -15.18 5.84
N ILE A 55 -11.75 -14.78 7.08
CA ILE A 55 -12.78 -15.42 7.92
C ILE A 55 -14.17 -15.27 7.28
N ASP A 56 -14.46 -14.10 6.68
CA ASP A 56 -15.75 -13.77 6.06
C ASP A 56 -15.75 -13.93 4.53
N GLN A 57 -14.81 -14.71 3.97
CA GLN A 57 -14.71 -14.92 2.52
C GLN A 57 -15.85 -15.79 2.00
N GLU A 58 -16.55 -15.34 0.97
CA GLU A 58 -17.64 -16.13 0.38
C GLU A 58 -17.09 -17.33 -0.41
N PRO A 59 -17.82 -18.47 -0.49
CA PRO A 59 -17.34 -19.71 -1.13
C PRO A 59 -16.97 -19.60 -2.62
N GLN A 60 -17.32 -18.50 -3.28
CA GLN A 60 -17.03 -18.21 -4.70
C GLN A 60 -16.31 -16.87 -4.91
N GLU A 61 -15.81 -16.25 -3.84
CA GLU A 61 -15.08 -14.98 -3.89
C GLU A 61 -13.60 -15.23 -4.15
N ASN A 62 -13.06 -14.63 -5.22
CA ASN A 62 -11.66 -14.77 -5.60
C ASN A 62 -10.87 -13.54 -5.22
N VAL A 63 -9.75 -13.73 -4.51
CA VAL A 63 -8.82 -12.66 -4.16
C VAL A 63 -7.98 -12.31 -5.38
N ILE A 64 -8.12 -11.10 -5.88
CA ILE A 64 -7.41 -10.61 -7.06
C ILE A 64 -6.11 -9.92 -6.64
N LEU A 65 -6.18 -9.11 -5.58
CA LEU A 65 -5.05 -8.33 -5.13
C LEU A 65 -4.93 -8.34 -3.61
N PHE A 66 -3.69 -8.55 -3.15
CA PHE A 66 -3.28 -8.39 -1.76
C PHE A 66 -2.26 -7.24 -1.69
N LEU A 67 -2.52 -6.29 -0.82
CA LEU A 67 -1.74 -5.08 -0.65
C LEU A 67 -1.40 -4.88 0.82
N ARG A 68 -0.19 -4.39 1.05
CA ARG A 68 0.26 -3.87 2.35
C ARG A 68 1.08 -2.61 2.10
N ALA A 69 1.15 -1.75 3.11
CA ALA A 69 2.04 -0.60 3.11
C ALA A 69 3.47 -0.97 2.65
N HIS A 70 4.09 -0.08 1.89
CA HIS A 70 5.41 -0.27 1.32
C HIS A 70 6.48 -0.41 2.42
N LEU A 71 7.48 -1.29 2.23
CA LEU A 71 8.55 -1.50 3.22
C LEU A 71 9.28 -0.21 3.63
N ILE A 72 9.33 0.78 2.74
CA ILE A 72 10.02 2.05 3.00
C ILE A 72 9.34 2.93 4.05
N THR A 73 8.03 2.75 4.27
CA THR A 73 7.35 3.48 5.35
C THR A 73 7.90 3.09 6.71
N ASN A 74 8.50 1.89 6.81
CA ASN A 74 9.13 1.45 8.04
C ASN A 74 10.40 2.20 8.40
N LEU A 75 11.05 2.84 7.43
CA LEU A 75 12.32 3.51 7.65
C LEU A 75 12.21 4.62 8.72
N GLY A 76 11.09 5.34 8.76
CA GLY A 76 10.89 6.44 9.71
C GLY A 76 10.93 5.98 11.17
N TRP A 77 10.10 5.00 11.54
CA TRP A 77 10.08 4.48 12.91
C TRP A 77 11.31 3.63 13.24
N ILE A 78 11.92 2.97 12.25
CA ILE A 78 13.21 2.27 12.43
C ILE A 78 14.31 3.27 12.80
N LEU A 79 14.40 4.41 12.12
CA LEU A 79 15.41 5.44 12.44
C LEU A 79 15.23 5.98 13.86
N VAL A 80 13.99 6.22 14.29
CA VAL A 80 13.68 6.62 15.67
C VAL A 80 14.07 5.50 16.65
N GLY A 81 13.74 4.25 16.35
CA GLY A 81 14.11 3.10 17.18
C GLY A 81 15.63 2.93 17.32
N VAL A 82 16.38 3.07 16.22
CA VAL A 82 17.84 3.07 16.21
C VAL A 82 18.38 4.20 17.07
N PHE A 83 17.86 5.42 16.91
CA PHE A 83 18.25 6.55 17.74
C PHE A 83 17.99 6.28 19.23
N MET A 84 16.84 5.71 19.58
CA MET A 84 16.51 5.32 20.96
C MET A 84 17.48 4.26 21.50
N ILE A 85 17.88 3.27 20.70
CA ILE A 85 18.85 2.23 21.12
C ILE A 85 20.21 2.86 21.49
N PHE A 86 20.67 3.85 20.72
CA PHE A 86 21.94 4.53 20.94
C PHE A 86 21.85 5.69 21.94
N ALA A 87 20.64 6.12 22.34
CA ALA A 87 20.46 7.26 23.24
C ALA A 87 21.20 7.10 24.59
N PRO A 88 21.17 5.94 25.28
CA PRO A 88 21.91 5.76 26.54
C PRO A 88 23.42 5.98 26.39
N LEU A 89 24.03 5.51 25.29
CA LEU A 89 25.46 5.69 25.00
C LEU A 89 25.83 7.16 24.79
N LEU A 90 24.92 7.94 24.23
CA LEU A 90 25.10 9.38 24.08
C LEU A 90 24.92 10.11 25.42
N LEU A 91 23.98 9.63 26.23
CA LEU A 91 23.64 10.15 27.55
C LEU A 91 24.73 9.85 28.58
N GLU A 92 25.54 8.79 28.45
CA GLU A 92 26.71 8.58 29.33
C GLU A 92 27.68 9.77 29.35
N LYS A 93 27.71 10.58 28.27
CA LYS A 93 28.54 11.80 28.21
C LYS A 93 27.91 13.00 28.89
N PHE A 94 26.64 12.90 29.30
CA PHE A 94 25.90 13.93 30.00
C PHE A 94 25.57 13.42 31.41
N PRO A 95 25.93 14.13 32.49
CA PRO A 95 25.75 13.66 33.86
C PRO A 95 24.28 13.72 34.34
N LEU A 96 23.34 13.25 33.51
CA LEU A 96 21.90 13.26 33.77
C LEU A 96 21.48 12.22 34.80
N LEU A 97 22.27 11.17 35.01
CA LEU A 97 21.97 10.09 35.95
C LEU A 97 22.95 10.01 37.12
N ASP A 98 23.90 10.94 37.23
CA ASP A 98 24.95 10.94 38.27
C ASP A 98 24.39 11.11 39.69
N PHE A 99 23.18 11.64 39.81
CA PHE A 99 22.47 11.74 41.10
C PHE A 99 21.87 10.40 41.56
N LEU A 100 21.82 9.37 40.70
CA LEU A 100 21.35 8.02 41.03
C LEU A 100 22.51 7.11 41.41
N SER A 101 22.24 6.15 42.30
CA SER A 101 23.19 5.05 42.53
C SER A 101 23.31 4.16 41.29
N LEU A 102 24.47 3.54 41.11
CA LEU A 102 24.76 2.67 39.95
C LEU A 102 23.70 1.57 39.74
N ARG A 103 23.09 1.06 40.83
CA ARG A 103 22.00 0.07 40.74
C ARG A 103 20.75 0.65 40.07
N PHE A 104 20.37 1.88 40.45
CA PHE A 104 19.22 2.55 39.84
C PHE A 104 19.50 2.99 38.40
N GLN A 105 20.74 3.35 38.07
CA GLN A 105 21.14 3.64 36.70
C GLN A 105 20.95 2.43 35.77
N ILE A 106 21.41 1.25 36.19
CA ILE A 106 21.23 0.00 35.44
C ILE A 106 19.74 -0.30 35.22
N VAL A 107 18.93 -0.15 36.26
CA VAL A 107 17.47 -0.37 36.16
C VAL A 107 16.82 0.63 35.20
N ALA A 108 17.24 1.89 35.22
CA ALA A 108 16.74 2.91 34.29
C ALA A 108 17.10 2.59 32.83
N ILE A 109 18.35 2.17 32.57
CA ILE A 109 18.80 1.77 31.23
C ILE A 109 18.02 0.54 30.75
N LEU A 110 17.81 -0.45 31.61
CA LEU A 110 17.02 -1.63 31.26
C LEU A 110 15.56 -1.27 30.93
N GLY A 111 14.96 -0.38 31.74
CA GLY A 111 13.61 0.15 31.49
C GLY A 111 13.52 0.90 30.16
N TRP A 112 14.53 1.69 29.82
CA TRP A 112 14.62 2.39 28.54
C TRP A 112 14.65 1.42 27.35
N TYR A 113 15.45 0.35 27.42
CA TYR A 113 15.47 -0.67 26.38
C TYR A 113 14.15 -1.44 26.27
N MET A 114 13.46 -1.70 27.39
CA MET A 114 12.13 -2.30 27.36
C MET A 114 11.11 -1.41 26.63
N ILE A 115 11.12 -0.11 26.90
CA ILE A 115 10.25 0.87 26.22
C ILE A 115 10.58 0.94 24.72
N THR A 116 11.87 1.00 24.39
CA THR A 116 12.34 1.05 23.00
C THR A 116 11.91 -0.19 22.22
N MET A 117 12.06 -1.37 22.82
CA MET A 117 11.64 -2.63 22.24
C MET A 117 10.11 -2.68 22.06
N ALA A 118 9.35 -2.26 23.07
CA ALA A 118 7.89 -2.21 22.99
C ALA A 118 7.40 -1.29 21.87
N TYR A 119 8.02 -0.11 21.72
CA TYR A 119 7.73 0.82 20.63
C TYR A 119 8.00 0.22 19.25
N MET A 120 9.20 -0.36 19.04
CA MET A 120 9.55 -0.98 17.76
C MET A 120 8.63 -2.15 17.44
N PHE A 121 8.28 -2.95 18.45
CA PHE A 121 7.39 -4.08 18.30
C PHE A 121 5.96 -3.65 17.94
N GLU A 122 5.40 -2.65 18.62
CA GLU A 122 4.10 -2.07 18.29
C GLU A 122 4.05 -1.58 16.83
N LYS A 123 5.05 -0.82 16.38
CA LYS A 123 5.11 -0.32 15.00
C LYS A 123 5.27 -1.42 13.97
N PHE A 124 6.09 -2.43 14.26
CA PHE A 124 6.22 -3.60 13.41
C PHE A 124 4.89 -4.34 13.28
N LEU A 125 4.17 -4.56 14.37
CA LEU A 125 2.90 -5.28 14.37
C LEU A 125 1.82 -4.51 13.61
N SER A 126 1.69 -3.20 13.86
CA SER A 126 0.74 -2.36 13.13
C SER A 126 0.99 -2.44 11.63
N TRP A 127 2.25 -2.28 11.19
CA TRP A 127 2.59 -2.42 9.76
C TRP A 127 2.35 -3.84 9.21
N PHE A 128 2.63 -4.88 9.99
CA PHE A 128 2.53 -6.27 9.55
C PHE A 128 1.08 -6.75 9.41
N PHE A 129 0.21 -6.34 10.32
CA PHE A 129 -1.17 -6.79 10.39
C PHE A 129 -2.15 -5.92 9.59
N ASN A 130 -1.79 -4.66 9.29
CA ASN A 130 -2.60 -3.83 8.40
C ASN A 130 -2.49 -4.34 6.96
N VAL A 131 -3.62 -4.78 6.40
CA VAL A 131 -3.67 -5.40 5.07
C VAL A 131 -4.89 -4.94 4.30
N ASN A 132 -4.68 -4.74 3.00
CA ASN A 132 -5.68 -4.28 2.06
C ASN A 132 -5.90 -5.34 0.99
N ILE A 133 -7.16 -5.65 0.71
CA ILE A 133 -7.55 -6.81 -0.09
C ILE A 133 -8.58 -6.36 -1.11
N ILE A 134 -8.36 -6.74 -2.36
CA ILE A 134 -9.31 -6.52 -3.44
C ILE A 134 -9.74 -7.89 -3.98
N THR A 135 -11.05 -8.14 -3.95
CA THR A 135 -11.67 -9.34 -4.49
C THR A 135 -12.46 -9.02 -5.76
N ASP A 136 -13.06 -10.03 -6.37
CA ASP A 136 -13.94 -9.88 -7.53
C ASP A 136 -15.33 -9.33 -7.19
N ARG A 137 -15.65 -9.13 -5.89
CA ARG A 137 -16.96 -8.63 -5.44
C ARG A 137 -16.87 -7.35 -4.61
N ARG A 138 -15.82 -7.21 -3.80
CA ARG A 138 -15.66 -6.11 -2.84
C ARG A 138 -14.20 -5.77 -2.59
N VAL A 139 -13.99 -4.63 -1.96
CA VAL A 139 -12.74 -4.25 -1.33
C VAL A 139 -12.87 -4.46 0.18
N VAL A 140 -11.81 -4.95 0.81
CA VAL A 140 -11.73 -5.17 2.26
C VAL A 140 -10.45 -4.54 2.77
N ASP A 141 -10.59 -3.69 3.76
CA ASP A 141 -9.51 -3.06 4.50
C ASP A 141 -9.52 -3.59 5.93
N VAL A 142 -8.36 -3.99 6.41
CA VAL A 142 -8.19 -4.59 7.73
C VAL A 142 -7.13 -3.82 8.46
N ASP A 143 -7.58 -3.01 9.42
CA ASP A 143 -6.75 -2.13 10.21
C ASP A 143 -6.67 -2.59 11.66
N PHE A 144 -5.46 -2.57 12.20
CA PHE A 144 -5.18 -2.80 13.61
C PHE A 144 -4.72 -1.49 14.23
N THR A 145 -5.62 -0.80 14.94
CA THR A 145 -5.26 0.39 15.71
C THR A 145 -4.24 0.01 16.79
N ASN A 146 -4.51 -1.10 17.50
CA ASN A 146 -3.65 -1.67 18.54
C ASN A 146 -3.60 -3.21 18.40
N LEU A 147 -2.76 -3.89 19.18
CA LEU A 147 -2.75 -5.37 19.24
C LEU A 147 -4.10 -6.02 19.60
N ILE A 148 -5.01 -5.27 20.22
CA ILE A 148 -6.27 -5.78 20.78
C ILE A 148 -7.47 -5.40 19.90
N TYR A 149 -7.40 -4.25 19.24
CA TYR A 149 -8.51 -3.69 18.48
C TYR A 149 -8.22 -3.78 16.99
N ARG A 150 -9.08 -4.49 16.27
CA ARG A 150 -9.08 -4.61 14.81
C ARG A 150 -10.38 -4.06 14.26
N GLU A 151 -10.26 -3.21 13.25
CA GLU A 151 -11.34 -2.70 12.44
C GLU A 151 -11.30 -3.41 11.08
N ILE A 152 -12.46 -3.86 10.61
CA ILE A 152 -12.60 -4.45 9.28
C ILE A 152 -13.65 -3.62 8.56
N THR A 153 -13.23 -3.02 7.46
CA THR A 153 -14.10 -2.19 6.62
C THR A 153 -14.21 -2.84 5.26
N ASP A 154 -15.42 -3.17 4.82
CA ASP A 154 -15.65 -3.73 3.50
C ASP A 154 -16.66 -2.92 2.69
N ALA A 155 -16.46 -2.89 1.37
CA ALA A 155 -17.38 -2.26 0.45
C ALA A 155 -17.47 -3.02 -0.88
N ASN A 156 -18.69 -3.33 -1.29
CA ASN A 156 -18.95 -3.92 -2.61
C ASN A 156 -18.48 -2.99 -3.72
N LEU A 157 -17.91 -3.59 -4.79
CA LEU A 157 -17.43 -2.86 -5.97
C LEU A 157 -18.52 -1.97 -6.58
N ASN A 158 -19.77 -2.44 -6.57
CA ASN A 158 -20.94 -1.70 -7.05
C ASN A 158 -21.28 -0.43 -6.24
N LYS A 159 -20.81 -0.34 -4.99
CA LYS A 159 -21.02 0.83 -4.12
C LYS A 159 -19.88 1.83 -4.19
N ILE A 160 -18.80 1.53 -4.90
CA ILE A 160 -17.67 2.44 -5.09
C ILE A 160 -18.09 3.53 -6.08
N GLN A 161 -18.04 4.78 -5.64
CA GLN A 161 -18.39 5.94 -6.47
C GLN A 161 -17.17 6.47 -7.20
N ASP A 162 -16.09 6.70 -6.46
CA ASP A 162 -14.86 7.29 -6.98
C ASP A 162 -13.62 6.73 -6.29
N VAL A 163 -12.51 6.77 -7.03
CA VAL A 163 -11.20 6.30 -6.59
C VAL A 163 -10.20 7.42 -6.84
N THR A 164 -9.63 7.96 -5.77
CA THR A 164 -8.66 9.05 -5.84
C THR A 164 -7.28 8.55 -5.45
N VAL A 165 -6.28 8.80 -6.29
CA VAL A 165 -4.88 8.49 -5.98
C VAL A 165 -4.18 9.75 -5.43
N SER A 166 -3.55 9.62 -4.28
CA SER A 166 -2.76 10.68 -3.65
C SER A 166 -1.30 10.24 -3.50
N MET A 167 -0.40 10.93 -4.19
CA MET A 167 1.05 10.75 -4.09
C MET A 167 1.69 12.08 -3.70
N GLY A 168 1.80 12.32 -2.39
CA GLY A 168 2.40 13.54 -1.84
C GLY A 168 3.90 13.40 -1.56
N GLY A 169 4.72 14.24 -2.18
CA GLY A 169 6.14 14.44 -1.82
C GLY A 169 7.16 13.66 -2.64
N VAL A 170 8.41 14.11 -2.60
CA VAL A 170 9.51 13.64 -3.44
C VAL A 170 9.79 12.15 -3.25
N PHE A 171 9.81 11.67 -2.00
CA PHE A 171 10.08 10.26 -1.71
C PHE A 171 9.00 9.32 -2.24
N ARG A 172 7.71 9.71 -2.17
CA ARG A 172 6.60 8.91 -2.69
C ARG A 172 6.70 8.72 -4.21
N SER A 173 7.08 9.77 -4.93
CA SER A 173 7.29 9.73 -6.38
C SER A 173 8.51 8.88 -6.77
N ILE A 174 9.62 8.97 -6.03
CA ILE A 174 10.85 8.20 -6.34
C ILE A 174 10.63 6.70 -6.12
N PHE A 175 10.01 6.33 -5.01
CA PHE A 175 9.80 4.94 -4.62
C PHE A 175 8.46 4.36 -5.10
N ASN A 176 7.67 5.14 -5.84
CA ASN A 176 6.39 4.75 -6.45
C ASN A 176 5.41 4.09 -5.45
N PHE A 177 5.18 4.76 -4.33
CA PHE A 177 4.17 4.38 -3.35
C PHE A 177 3.27 5.57 -3.01
N GLY A 178 2.03 5.31 -2.65
CA GLY A 178 1.06 6.36 -2.35
C GLY A 178 -0.21 5.84 -1.71
N THR A 179 -1.16 6.74 -1.50
CA THR A 179 -2.44 6.42 -0.87
C THR A 179 -3.56 6.40 -1.89
N ILE A 180 -4.46 5.42 -1.84
CA ILE A 180 -5.70 5.42 -2.61
C ILE A 180 -6.87 5.65 -1.66
N LEU A 181 -7.72 6.61 -2.00
CA LEU A 181 -8.95 6.93 -1.29
C LEU A 181 -10.12 6.41 -2.13
N VAL A 182 -10.83 5.42 -1.60
CA VAL A 182 -12.01 4.82 -2.23
C VAL A 182 -13.24 5.39 -1.55
N GLN A 183 -14.03 6.17 -2.29
CA GLN A 183 -15.28 6.74 -1.79
C GLN A 183 -16.44 5.82 -2.14
N THR A 184 -17.27 5.50 -1.14
CA THR A 184 -18.44 4.65 -1.31
C THR A 184 -19.73 5.45 -1.24
N ALA A 185 -20.84 4.89 -1.72
CA ALA A 185 -22.15 5.52 -1.76
C ALA A 185 -22.86 5.67 -0.40
N GLY A 186 -22.22 5.28 0.71
CA GLY A 186 -22.74 5.47 2.07
C GLY A 186 -22.44 6.88 2.61
N GLU A 187 -23.21 7.33 3.61
CA GLU A 187 -23.10 8.71 4.13
C GLU A 187 -21.71 9.10 4.66
N LYS A 188 -20.88 8.13 5.14
CA LYS A 188 -19.52 8.38 5.66
C LYS A 188 -18.55 7.20 5.58
N ASN A 189 -18.53 6.41 4.50
CA ASN A 189 -17.57 5.30 4.38
C ASN A 189 -16.53 5.60 3.30
N PHE A 190 -15.35 6.04 3.73
CA PHE A 190 -14.13 6.09 2.93
C PHE A 190 -13.26 4.89 3.31
N ILE A 191 -12.68 4.23 2.30
CA ILE A 191 -11.68 3.19 2.51
C ILE A 191 -10.35 3.75 2.02
N GLU A 192 -9.31 3.66 2.85
CA GLU A 192 -8.01 4.27 2.57
C GLU A 192 -6.93 3.20 2.45
N PHE A 193 -6.36 3.04 1.26
CA PHE A 193 -5.22 2.17 1.04
C PHE A 193 -3.94 2.97 1.24
N VAL A 194 -3.43 2.99 2.47
CA VAL A 194 -2.31 3.87 2.86
C VAL A 194 -0.96 3.32 2.41
N ASP A 195 -0.17 4.18 1.75
CA ASP A 195 1.23 3.93 1.35
C ASP A 195 1.48 2.62 0.59
N ILE A 196 0.55 2.24 -0.27
CA ILE A 196 0.64 1.03 -1.08
C ILE A 196 1.62 1.19 -2.26
N PRO A 197 2.30 0.10 -2.68
CA PRO A 197 3.12 0.10 -3.88
C PRO A 197 2.28 0.29 -5.15
N LYS A 198 2.77 1.10 -6.09
CA LYS A 198 2.21 1.28 -7.44
C LYS A 198 0.71 1.68 -7.42
N PRO A 199 0.33 2.78 -6.74
CA PRO A 199 -1.07 3.12 -6.55
C PRO A 199 -1.82 3.34 -7.88
N ASP A 200 -1.17 3.87 -8.92
CA ASP A 200 -1.81 4.06 -10.24
C ASP A 200 -2.25 2.73 -10.87
N THR A 201 -1.44 1.68 -10.71
CA THR A 201 -1.77 0.34 -11.23
C THR A 201 -2.95 -0.25 -10.47
N VAL A 202 -2.96 -0.10 -9.15
CA VAL A 202 -4.05 -0.58 -8.30
C VAL A 202 -5.36 0.16 -8.62
N ALA A 203 -5.32 1.48 -8.80
CA ALA A 203 -6.49 2.27 -9.18
C ALA A 203 -7.05 1.85 -10.56
N GLY A 204 -6.16 1.54 -11.52
CA GLY A 204 -6.56 1.00 -12.82
C GLY A 204 -7.28 -0.35 -12.70
N ILE A 205 -6.72 -1.27 -11.91
CA ILE A 205 -7.34 -2.58 -11.64
C ILE A 205 -8.71 -2.39 -10.98
N LEU A 206 -8.81 -1.52 -9.96
CA LEU A 206 -10.07 -1.26 -9.28
C LEU A 206 -11.15 -0.69 -10.21
N SER A 207 -10.75 0.19 -11.14
CA SER A 207 -11.65 0.75 -12.15
C SER A 207 -12.14 -0.31 -13.12
N ASP A 208 -11.26 -1.21 -13.58
CA ASP A 208 -11.62 -2.32 -14.46
C ASP A 208 -12.60 -3.28 -13.76
N LEU A 209 -12.33 -3.64 -12.49
CA LEU A 209 -13.20 -4.52 -11.69
C LEU A 209 -14.60 -3.94 -11.45
N ARG A 210 -14.67 -2.63 -11.20
CA ARG A 210 -15.96 -1.92 -11.08
C ARG A 210 -16.79 -2.06 -12.37
N LEU A 211 -16.18 -1.87 -13.53
CA LEU A 211 -16.87 -2.00 -14.82
C LEU A 211 -17.34 -3.43 -15.09
N GLU A 212 -16.52 -4.43 -14.74
CA GLU A 212 -16.90 -5.84 -14.86
C GLU A 212 -18.13 -6.18 -14.00
N GLU A 213 -18.16 -5.70 -12.76
CA GLU A 213 -19.26 -5.97 -11.84
C GLU A 213 -20.56 -5.23 -12.25
N GLU A 214 -20.46 -4.00 -12.75
CA GLU A 214 -21.61 -3.27 -13.30
C GLU A 214 -22.23 -4.02 -14.51
N ASN A 215 -21.38 -4.58 -15.37
CA ASN A 215 -21.84 -5.39 -16.51
C ASN A 215 -22.49 -6.71 -16.08
N ARG A 216 -21.99 -7.35 -15.02
CA ARG A 216 -22.62 -8.55 -14.43
C ARG A 216 -24.01 -8.23 -13.88
N GLY A 217 -24.14 -7.11 -13.15
CA GLY A 217 -25.43 -6.65 -12.63
C GLY A 217 -26.48 -6.38 -13.72
N LYS A 218 -26.05 -5.80 -14.86
CA LYS A 218 -26.94 -5.55 -16.01
C LYS A 218 -27.31 -6.82 -16.79
N GLY A 219 -26.42 -7.81 -16.84
CA GLY A 219 -26.66 -9.09 -17.51
C GLY A 219 -27.66 -10.00 -16.81
N GLY A 220 -27.75 -9.94 -15.48
CA GLY A 220 -28.69 -10.73 -14.67
C GLY A 220 -30.15 -10.26 -14.73
N SER A 221 -30.42 -9.04 -15.19
CA SER A 221 -31.78 -8.47 -15.26
C SER A 221 -32.56 -8.86 -16.53
N LYS A 222 -31.99 -9.68 -17.43
CA LYS A 222 -32.62 -10.08 -18.71
C LYS A 222 -33.07 -11.54 -18.78
N LEU A 223 -33.21 -12.22 -17.64
CA LEU A 223 -33.72 -13.59 -17.54
C LEU A 223 -35.03 -13.62 -16.75
#